data_AF-A0A2D9ILG0-F1
#
_entry.id   AF-A0A2D9ILG0-F1
#
_cell.length_a   1.000
_cell.length_b   1.000
_cell.length_c   1.000
_cell.angle_alpha   90.00
_cell.angle_beta   90.00
_cell.angle_gamma   90.00
#
_symmetry.space_group_name_H-M   'P 1'
#
loop_
_entity.id
_entity.type
_entity.pdbx_description
1 polymer ?
#
loop_
_entity_poly.entity_id
_entity_poly.type
_entity_poly.pdbx_seq_one_letter_code
_entity_poly.pdbx_strand_id
1 'polypeptide(L)'
;MKSKNKSVAIIGCGINGIGTALAFSEKGYQVKIFEKGRAFAETSSKSSKLLHGGLRYLENGHFGLVQEALKERAAWVQQVPNFTNIERFYL
;
A
#
# COMPACT_ATOMS: atom_id res chain seq x y z
N MET A 1 -37.76 0.08 -2.51
CA MET A 1 -36.62 0.23 -3.46
C MET A 1 -35.49 -0.67 -3.02
N LYS A 2 -35.09 -1.69 -3.79
CA LYS A 2 -33.93 -2.53 -3.45
C LYS A 2 -32.66 -1.67 -3.63
N SER A 3 -31.96 -1.38 -2.52
CA SER A 3 -30.60 -0.83 -2.58
C SER A 3 -29.74 -1.73 -3.47
N LYS A 4 -29.20 -1.20 -4.57
CA LYS A 4 -28.18 -1.92 -5.34
C LYS A 4 -26.94 -1.99 -4.46
N ASN A 5 -26.76 -3.11 -3.74
CA ASN A 5 -25.50 -3.40 -3.05
C ASN A 5 -24.39 -3.44 -4.10
N LYS A 6 -23.50 -2.45 -4.09
CA LYS A 6 -22.36 -2.40 -5.00
C LYS A 6 -21.37 -3.46 -4.55
N SER A 7 -20.90 -4.30 -5.47
CA SER A 7 -19.91 -5.35 -5.17
C SER A 7 -18.68 -5.20 -6.07
N VAL A 8 -17.53 -5.65 -5.58
CA VAL A 8 -16.27 -5.66 -6.31
C VAL A 8 -15.50 -6.94 -5.99
N ALA A 9 -14.90 -7.53 -7.03
CA ALA A 9 -13.98 -8.64 -6.90
C ALA A 9 -12.55 -8.14 -7.13
N ILE A 10 -11.63 -8.54 -6.25
CA ILE A 10 -10.21 -8.20 -6.31
C ILE A 10 -9.42 -9.49 -6.42
N ILE A 11 -8.52 -9.57 -7.40
CA ILE A 11 -7.64 -10.72 -7.62
C ILE A 11 -6.23 -10.33 -7.16
N GLY A 12 -5.69 -11.09 -6.22
CA GLY A 12 -4.42 -10.85 -5.55
C GLY A 12 -4.60 -10.28 -4.14
N CYS A 13 -4.02 -10.95 -3.14
CA CYS A 13 -3.99 -10.58 -1.73
C CYS A 13 -2.57 -10.16 -1.31
N GLY A 14 -1.92 -9.35 -2.15
CA GLY A 14 -0.73 -8.57 -1.80
C GLY A 14 -1.09 -7.17 -1.31
N ILE A 15 -0.09 -6.33 -1.05
CA ILE A 15 -0.28 -4.99 -0.49
C ILE A 15 -1.23 -4.10 -1.33
N ASN A 16 -1.08 -4.11 -2.66
CA ASN A 16 -1.95 -3.33 -3.55
C ASN A 16 -3.39 -3.84 -3.57
N GLY A 17 -3.58 -5.17 -3.56
CA GLY A 17 -4.90 -5.79 -3.54
C GLY A 17 -5.66 -5.48 -2.25
N ILE A 18 -4.98 -5.61 -1.10
CA ILE A 18 -5.55 -5.26 0.20
C ILE A 18 -5.82 -3.76 0.32
N GLY A 19 -4.90 -2.89 -0.11
CA GLY A 19 -5.13 -1.45 -0.10
C GLY A 19 -6.33 -1.04 -0.96
N THR A 20 -6.47 -1.65 -2.14
CA THR A 20 -7.64 -1.45 -3.01
C THR A 20 -8.92 -1.95 -2.34
N ALA A 21 -8.88 -3.11 -1.69
CA ALA A 21 -10.02 -3.68 -0.97
C ALA A 21 -10.49 -2.76 0.15
N LEU A 22 -9.56 -2.20 0.93
CA LEU A 22 -9.87 -1.26 1.98
C LEU A 22 -10.57 -0.01 1.43
N ALA A 23 -10.01 0.58 0.37
CA ALA A 23 -10.58 1.78 -0.26
C ALA A 23 -12.00 1.55 -0.82
N PHE A 24 -12.33 0.35 -1.30
CA PHE A 24 -13.70 0.03 -1.72
C PHE A 24 -14.62 -0.29 -0.54
N SER A 25 -14.11 -0.95 0.49
CA SER A 25 -14.85 -1.26 1.71
C SER A 25 -15.29 0.03 2.41
N GLU A 26 -14.41 1.03 2.51
CA GLU A 26 -14.71 2.37 3.06
C GLU A 26 -15.81 3.10 2.27
N LYS A 27 -15.97 2.79 0.99
CA LYS A 27 -17.03 3.33 0.12
C LYS A 27 -18.33 2.51 0.19
N GLY A 28 -18.42 1.52 1.07
CA GLY A 28 -19.61 0.70 1.29
C GLY A 28 -19.82 -0.41 0.25
N TYR A 29 -18.77 -0.82 -0.47
CA TYR A 29 -18.87 -1.94 -1.42
C TYR A 29 -18.76 -3.28 -0.69
N GLN A 30 -19.50 -4.28 -1.16
CA GLN A 30 -19.23 -5.68 -0.82
C GLN A 30 -17.98 -6.15 -1.58
N VAL A 31 -16.88 -6.30 -0.86
CA VAL A 31 -15.60 -6.69 -1.44
C VAL A 31 -15.39 -8.21 -1.32
N LYS A 32 -15.02 -8.87 -2.41
CA LYS A 32 -14.54 -10.26 -2.43
C LYS A 32 -13.10 -10.28 -2.94
N ILE A 33 -12.21 -10.97 -2.22
CA ILE A 33 -10.79 -11.06 -2.57
C ILE A 33 -10.45 -12.52 -2.90
N PHE A 34 -9.69 -12.72 -3.96
CA PHE A 34 -9.24 -14.04 -4.42
C PHE A 34 -7.72 -14.06 -4.45
N GLU A 35 -7.10 -15.04 -3.82
CA GLU A 35 -5.66 -15.27 -3.83
C GLU A 35 -5.40 -16.72 -4.20
N LYS A 36 -4.40 -16.95 -5.06
CA LYS A 36 -4.02 -18.30 -5.49
C LYS A 36 -3.35 -19.06 -4.35
N GLY A 37 -2.53 -18.38 -3.55
CA GLY A 37 -1.75 -18.97 -2.47
C GLY A 37 -2.06 -18.39 -1.09
N ARG A 38 -1.01 -18.21 -0.29
CA ARG A 38 -1.09 -17.52 1.00
C ARG A 38 -1.02 -16.00 0.77
N ALA A 39 -1.86 -15.25 1.48
CA ALA A 39 -1.84 -13.79 1.48
C ALA A 39 -0.41 -13.25 1.70
N PHE A 40 -0.04 -12.20 0.96
CA PHE A 40 1.25 -11.51 0.98
C PHE A 40 2.50 -12.36 0.65
N ALA A 41 2.36 -13.62 0.22
CA ALA A 41 3.49 -14.54 0.06
C ALA A 41 4.49 -14.18 -1.05
N GLU A 42 4.09 -13.36 -2.03
CA GLU A 42 4.96 -12.98 -3.15
C GLU A 42 5.71 -11.67 -2.87
N THR A 43 5.76 -10.74 -3.83
CA THR A 43 6.58 -9.51 -3.77
C THR A 43 6.38 -8.71 -2.49
N SER A 44 5.16 -8.68 -1.94
CA SER A 44 4.86 -7.97 -0.70
C SER A 44 5.66 -8.46 0.52
N SER A 45 6.09 -9.73 0.55
CA SER A 45 6.99 -10.26 1.60
C SER A 45 8.48 -10.17 1.25
N LYS A 46 8.79 -9.99 -0.04
CA LYS A 46 10.14 -10.04 -0.64
C LYS A 46 10.73 -8.66 -0.90
N SER A 47 10.19 -7.59 -0.31
CA SER A 47 10.77 -6.25 -0.38
C SER A 47 12.01 -6.11 0.52
N SER A 48 12.73 -5.00 0.34
CA SER A 48 13.78 -4.53 1.26
C SER A 48 13.26 -4.15 2.65
N LYS A 49 11.93 -4.17 2.86
CA LYS A 49 11.25 -3.80 4.12
C LYS A 49 11.53 -2.34 4.52
N LEU A 50 11.63 -1.47 3.52
CA LEU A 50 11.88 -0.04 3.70
C LEU A 50 10.77 0.78 3.07
N LEU A 51 10.19 1.70 3.85
CA LEU A 51 9.41 2.80 3.33
C LEU A 51 10.39 3.95 3.00
N HIS A 52 10.57 4.27 1.73
CA HIS A 52 11.53 5.28 1.30
C HIS A 52 10.96 6.22 0.24
N GLY A 53 11.49 7.45 0.19
CA GLY A 53 11.15 8.43 -0.85
C GLY A 53 11.74 8.12 -2.23
N GLY A 54 12.69 7.18 -2.32
CA GLY A 54 13.31 6.79 -3.59
C GLY A 54 14.26 7.87 -4.11
N LEU A 55 15.29 8.20 -3.33
CA LEU A 55 16.25 9.28 -3.60
C LEU A 55 16.79 9.26 -5.04
N ARG A 56 17.13 8.08 -5.56
CA ARG A 56 17.61 7.88 -6.93
C ARG A 56 16.64 8.39 -8.01
N TYR A 57 15.34 8.41 -7.74
CA TYR A 57 14.35 8.88 -8.71
C TYR A 57 14.42 10.39 -8.96
N LEU A 58 15.06 11.15 -8.07
CA LEU A 58 15.34 12.58 -8.31
C LEU A 58 16.27 12.79 -9.50
N GLU A 59 17.22 11.87 -9.76
CA GLU A 59 18.13 11.94 -10.91
C GLU A 59 17.38 11.91 -12.25
N ASN A 60 16.17 11.33 -12.25
CA ASN A 60 15.31 11.23 -13.43
C ASN A 60 14.18 12.27 -13.45
N GLY A 61 14.20 13.23 -12.51
CA GLY A 61 13.18 14.27 -12.43
C GLY A 61 11.80 13.80 -11.95
N HIS A 62 11.69 12.62 -11.32
CA HIS A 62 10.41 12.08 -10.83
C HIS A 62 9.98 12.71 -9.49
N PHE A 63 9.90 14.04 -9.44
CA PHE A 63 9.63 14.80 -8.22
C PHE A 63 8.28 14.45 -7.58
N GLY A 64 7.23 14.25 -8.39
CA GLY A 64 5.89 13.89 -7.89
C GLY A 64 5.89 12.58 -7.11
N LEU A 65 6.53 11.55 -7.67
CA LEU A 65 6.67 10.24 -7.02
C LEU A 65 7.43 10.34 -5.69
N VAL A 66 8.55 11.07 -5.69
CA VAL A 66 9.38 11.23 -4.48
C VAL A 66 8.60 11.97 -3.40
N GLN A 67 7.87 13.02 -3.78
CA GLN A 67 7.06 13.79 -2.84
C GLN A 67 5.94 12.93 -2.23
N GLU A 68 5.22 12.17 -3.06
CA GLU A 68 4.15 11.28 -2.61
C GLU A 68 4.70 10.21 -1.64
N ALA A 69 5.77 9.52 -2.03
CA ALA A 69 6.38 8.48 -1.20
C ALA A 69 6.89 9.02 0.16
N LEU A 70 7.43 10.25 0.20
CA LEU A 70 7.85 10.88 1.45
C LEU A 70 6.67 11.26 2.35
N LYS A 71 5.57 11.75 1.77
CA LYS A 71 4.34 12.06 2.52
C LYS A 71 3.71 10.80 3.11
N GLU A 72 3.57 9.75 2.32
CA GLU A 72 3.02 8.47 2.78
C GLU A 72 3.89 7.84 3.87
N ARG A 73 5.21 7.90 3.74
CA ARG A 73 6.13 7.44 4.79
C ARG A 73 5.91 8.18 6.12
N ALA A 74 5.72 9.50 6.07
CA ALA A 74 5.45 10.29 7.28
C ALA A 74 4.09 9.92 7.91
N ALA A 75 3.07 9.69 7.08
CA ALA A 75 1.75 9.23 7.54
C ALA A 75 1.83 7.85 8.23
N TRP A 76 2.55 6.89 7.63
CA TRP A 76 2.73 5.55 8.19
C TRP A 76 3.38 5.57 9.57
N VAL A 77 4.44 6.37 9.76
CA VAL A 77 5.10 6.52 11.06
C VAL A 77 4.14 7.01 12.14
N GLN A 78 3.17 7.85 11.77
CA GLN A 78 2.16 8.35 12.70
C GLN A 78 1.03 7.35 12.95
N GLN A 79 0.59 6.63 11.91
CA GLN A 79 -0.58 5.74 11.98
C GLN A 79 -0.26 4.38 12.61
N VAL A 80 0.92 3.82 12.34
CA VAL A 80 1.32 2.48 12.77
C VAL A 80 2.68 2.47 13.48
N PRO A 81 2.86 3.28 14.53
CA PRO A 81 4.17 3.52 15.15
C PRO A 81 4.82 2.23 15.70
N ASN A 82 4.03 1.25 16.11
CA ASN A 82 4.53 -0.03 16.64
C ASN A 82 5.10 -0.96 15.55
N PHE A 83 4.86 -0.66 14.27
CA PHE A 83 5.32 -1.46 13.12
C PHE A 83 6.30 -0.69 12.22
N THR A 84 6.67 0.54 12.60
CA THR A 84 7.57 1.40 11.83
C THR A 84 8.64 2.01 12.71
N ASN A 85 9.90 1.87 12.30
CA ASN A 85 11.04 2.49 12.97
C ASN A 85 11.71 3.50 12.03
N ILE A 86 12.11 4.64 12.58
CA ILE A 86 12.85 5.66 11.83
C ILE A 86 14.34 5.29 11.84
N GLU A 87 14.86 4.92 10.68
CA GLU A 87 16.27 4.60 10.50
C GLU A 87 16.99 5.69 9.68
N ARG A 88 18.25 5.98 10.06
CA ARG A 88 19.11 6.88 9.31
C ARG A 88 19.89 6.10 8.25
N PHE A 89 19.89 6.64 7.04
CA PHE A 89 20.67 6.10 5.92
C PHE A 89 21.97 6.89 5.80
N TYR A 90 23.08 6.16 5.76
CA TYR A 90 24.42 6.69 5.54
C TYR A 90 24.95 6.13 4.21
N LEU A 91 25.74 6.94 3.51
CA LEU A 91 26.43 6.59 2.27
C LEU A 91 27.91 6.36 2.54
#